data_AF-A0A6L9ISD5-F1
#
_entry.id   AF-A0A6L9ISD5-F1
#
_cell.length_a   1.000
_cell.length_b   1.000
_cell.length_c   1.000
_cell.angle_alpha   90.00
_cell.angle_beta   90.00
_cell.angle_gamma   90.00
#
_symmetry.space_group_name_H-M   'P 1'
#
loop_
_entity.id
_entity.type
_entity.pdbx_description
1 polymer ?
#
loop_
_entity_poly.entity_id
_entity_poly.type
_entity_poly.pdbx_seq_one_letter_code
_entity_poly.pdbx_strand_id
1 'polypeptide(L)'
;MATRLTNRAERLAAIEHILLQNVAGLRAVEIAEACGVDRRTIYRDLSLLDEGGVPIRQQDGRFYLDRERYLATVRLSLDELVALVMAAALASRRPNSHLATALHKLTKTLPHPIADYARILAKRSANGDAAASHEQRLEIIVRAWADRHKLRVWYRNRDGQRLRVGDLSTYVVKPKLNGVLYIIGLDSISGEVRGFNLERIARVERLDSTYNIPAQSDWVSQRRPDTSNVARRMKQPER
;
A
#
# COMPACT_ATOMS: atom_id res chain seq x y z
N MET A 1 27.55 -22.44 -0.68
CA MET A 1 27.72 -22.68 -2.13
C MET A 1 27.14 -21.48 -2.87
N ALA A 2 27.93 -20.81 -3.70
CA ALA A 2 27.47 -19.64 -4.46
C ALA A 2 26.51 -20.09 -5.57
N THR A 3 25.28 -19.59 -5.56
CA THR A 3 24.30 -19.82 -6.63
C THR A 3 24.75 -19.04 -7.87
N ARG A 4 25.06 -19.75 -8.97
CA ARG A 4 25.43 -19.12 -10.22
C ARG A 4 24.22 -18.41 -10.83
N LEU A 5 24.22 -17.08 -10.83
CA LEU A 5 23.15 -16.28 -11.44
C LEU A 5 23.32 -16.23 -12.96
N THR A 6 22.66 -17.16 -13.67
CA THR A 6 22.68 -17.25 -15.13
C THR A 6 21.86 -16.14 -15.80
N ASN A 7 20.77 -15.70 -15.17
CA ASN A 7 19.96 -14.60 -15.68
C ASN A 7 20.68 -13.25 -15.45
N ARG A 8 20.89 -12.50 -16.54
CA ARG A 8 21.57 -11.20 -16.48
C ARG A 8 20.80 -10.18 -15.63
N ALA A 9 19.45 -10.17 -15.71
CA ALA A 9 18.65 -9.20 -14.98
C ALA A 9 18.75 -9.43 -13.46
N GLU A 10 18.64 -10.69 -13.02
CA GLU A 10 18.82 -11.08 -11.62
C GLU A 10 20.23 -10.74 -11.12
N ARG A 11 21.25 -10.96 -11.95
CA ARG A 11 22.63 -10.63 -11.58
C ARG A 11 22.86 -9.13 -11.46
N LEU A 12 22.32 -8.30 -12.35
CA LEU A 12 22.41 -6.85 -12.24
C LEU A 12 21.74 -6.35 -10.95
N ALA A 13 20.54 -6.86 -10.63
CA ALA A 13 19.86 -6.55 -9.38
C ALA A 13 20.65 -7.01 -8.15
N ALA A 14 21.29 -8.18 -8.21
CA ALA A 14 22.14 -8.68 -7.13
C ALA A 14 23.39 -7.82 -6.94
N ILE A 15 24.07 -7.40 -8.01
CA ILE A 15 25.24 -6.51 -7.94
C ILE A 15 24.84 -5.18 -7.32
N GLU A 16 23.77 -4.54 -7.79
CA GLU A 16 23.27 -3.28 -7.22
C GLU A 16 22.95 -3.44 -5.72
N HIS A 17 22.26 -4.51 -5.34
CA HIS A 17 21.93 -4.79 -3.94
C HIS A 17 23.18 -4.98 -3.08
N ILE A 18 24.16 -5.76 -3.55
CA ILE A 18 25.42 -6.01 -2.85
C ILE A 18 26.18 -4.68 -2.63
N LEU A 19 26.24 -3.81 -3.64
CA LEU A 19 26.88 -2.50 -3.51
C LEU A 19 26.10 -1.56 -2.57
N LEU A 20 24.78 -1.66 -2.53
CA LEU A 20 23.94 -0.91 -1.59
C LEU A 20 24.20 -1.30 -0.13
N GLN A 21 24.47 -2.58 0.15
CA GLN A 21 24.80 -3.05 1.50
C GLN A 21 26.26 -2.77 1.91
N ASN A 22 27.18 -2.56 0.96
CA ASN A 22 28.62 -2.41 1.22
C ASN A 22 29.09 -0.97 0.96
N VAL A 23 28.97 -0.10 1.98
CA VAL A 23 29.30 1.34 1.90
C VAL A 23 30.74 1.59 1.42
N ALA A 24 31.71 0.80 1.90
CA ALA A 24 33.12 0.94 1.54
C ALA A 24 33.46 0.43 0.13
N GLY A 25 32.49 -0.14 -0.57
CA GLY A 25 32.67 -0.75 -1.87
C GLY A 25 33.42 -2.08 -1.85
N LEU A 26 33.37 -2.76 -2.98
CA LEU A 26 33.91 -4.09 -3.18
C LEU A 26 34.81 -4.15 -4.39
N ARG A 27 35.86 -4.97 -4.33
CA ARG A 27 36.69 -5.30 -5.48
C ARG A 27 35.88 -6.16 -6.45
N ALA A 28 36.19 -6.06 -7.75
CA ALA A 28 35.52 -6.86 -8.77
C ALA A 28 35.57 -8.38 -8.50
N VAL A 29 36.62 -8.87 -7.82
CA VAL A 29 36.74 -10.28 -7.43
C VAL A 29 35.72 -10.67 -6.35
N GLU A 30 35.45 -9.80 -5.40
CA GLU A 30 34.49 -10.04 -4.31
C GLU A 30 33.05 -10.06 -4.86
N ILE A 31 32.75 -9.18 -5.81
CA ILE A 31 31.45 -9.15 -6.50
C ILE A 31 31.28 -10.40 -7.38
N ALA A 32 32.36 -10.82 -8.06
CA ALA A 32 32.39 -11.99 -8.93
C ALA A 32 32.12 -13.29 -8.15
N GLU A 33 32.80 -13.45 -7.00
CA GLU A 33 32.57 -14.56 -6.08
C GLU A 33 31.14 -14.60 -5.56
N ALA A 34 30.59 -13.44 -5.15
CA ALA A 34 29.22 -13.34 -4.64
C ALA A 34 28.17 -13.71 -5.70
N CYS A 35 28.41 -13.39 -6.97
CA CYS A 35 27.49 -13.67 -8.08
C CYS A 35 27.74 -15.03 -8.77
N GLY A 36 28.83 -15.74 -8.44
CA GLY A 36 29.24 -16.98 -9.07
C GLY A 36 29.63 -16.84 -10.56
N VAL A 37 30.24 -15.71 -10.93
CA VAL A 37 30.68 -15.42 -12.32
C VAL A 37 32.14 -14.96 -12.35
N ASP A 38 32.72 -14.80 -13.54
CA ASP A 38 34.06 -14.27 -13.69
C ASP A 38 34.12 -12.73 -13.60
N ARG A 39 35.33 -12.19 -13.39
CA ARG A 39 35.55 -10.74 -13.29
C ARG A 39 35.19 -9.97 -14.56
N ARG A 40 35.42 -10.53 -15.75
CA ARG A 40 35.09 -9.89 -17.04
C ARG A 40 33.59 -9.69 -17.17
N THR A 41 32.80 -10.66 -16.71
CA THR A 41 31.33 -10.54 -16.62
C THR A 41 30.91 -9.41 -15.68
N ILE A 42 31.53 -9.31 -14.49
CA ILE A 42 31.26 -8.22 -13.55
C ILE A 42 31.59 -6.84 -14.13
N TYR A 43 32.77 -6.65 -14.73
CA TYR A 43 33.11 -5.35 -15.33
C TYR A 43 32.08 -4.91 -16.39
N ARG A 44 31.60 -5.85 -17.22
CA ARG A 44 30.57 -5.56 -18.22
C ARG A 44 29.22 -5.24 -17.58
N ASP A 45 28.86 -5.91 -16.49
CA ASP A 45 27.60 -5.67 -15.80
C ASP A 45 27.61 -4.38 -14.95
N LEU A 46 28.75 -4.00 -14.38
CA LEU A 46 28.95 -2.70 -13.75
C LEU A 46 28.81 -1.55 -14.76
N SER A 47 29.38 -1.70 -15.96
CA SER A 47 29.18 -0.72 -17.06
C SER A 47 27.71 -0.60 -17.42
N LEU A 48 26.99 -1.71 -17.55
CA LEU A 48 25.56 -1.68 -17.85
C LEU A 48 24.72 -1.04 -16.75
N LEU A 49 25.05 -1.26 -15.47
CA LEU A 49 24.36 -0.61 -14.38
C LEU A 49 24.56 0.91 -14.43
N ASP A 50 25.79 1.36 -14.71
CA ASP A 50 26.12 2.78 -14.85
C ASP A 50 25.41 3.42 -16.06
N GLU A 51 25.42 2.75 -17.22
CA GLU A 51 24.63 3.13 -18.40
C GLU A 51 23.12 3.15 -18.12
N GLY A 52 22.65 2.27 -17.23
CA GLY A 52 21.27 2.19 -16.74
C GLY A 52 20.90 3.26 -15.71
N GLY A 53 21.82 4.16 -15.37
CA GLY A 53 21.60 5.27 -14.44
C GLY A 53 21.83 4.94 -12.97
N VAL A 54 22.39 3.77 -12.65
CA VAL A 54 22.84 3.42 -11.30
C VAL A 54 24.21 4.06 -11.08
N PRO A 55 24.37 5.05 -10.18
CA PRO A 55 25.58 5.86 -10.12
C PRO A 55 26.72 5.11 -9.44
N ILE A 56 27.50 4.36 -10.22
CA ILE A 56 28.61 3.55 -9.72
C ILE A 56 29.91 4.35 -9.81
N ARG A 57 30.70 4.33 -8.74
CA ARG A 57 32.04 4.91 -8.69
C ARG A 57 33.08 3.85 -8.44
N GLN A 58 34.31 4.14 -8.88
CA GLN A 58 35.47 3.31 -8.61
C GLN A 58 36.57 4.14 -7.95
N GLN A 59 37.08 3.66 -6.83
CA GLN A 59 38.22 4.25 -6.12
C GLN A 59 39.08 3.13 -5.53
N ASP A 60 40.40 3.21 -5.70
CA ASP A 60 41.36 2.24 -5.15
C ASP A 60 41.03 0.77 -5.46
N GLY A 61 40.52 0.53 -6.68
CA GLY A 61 40.13 -0.81 -7.13
C GLY A 61 38.82 -1.36 -6.56
N ARG A 62 38.09 -0.56 -5.78
CA ARG A 62 36.76 -0.87 -5.22
C ARG A 62 35.67 -0.13 -5.97
N PHE A 63 34.54 -0.81 -6.16
CA PHE A 63 33.31 -0.28 -6.74
C PHE A 63 32.29 0.00 -5.64
N TYR A 64 31.63 1.15 -5.67
CA TYR A 64 30.60 1.55 -4.70
C TYR A 64 29.54 2.42 -5.37
N LEU A 65 28.38 2.55 -4.71
CA LEU A 65 27.32 3.46 -5.14
C LEU A 65 27.57 4.88 -4.62
N ASP A 66 27.44 5.87 -5.50
CA ASP A 66 27.33 7.27 -5.10
C ASP A 66 25.94 7.49 -4.47
N ARG A 67 25.91 7.47 -3.13
CA ARG A 67 24.67 7.53 -2.35
C ARG A 67 23.93 8.86 -2.46
N GLU A 68 24.60 9.94 -2.82
CA GLU A 68 23.96 11.23 -3.00
C GLU A 68 23.14 11.28 -4.30
N ARG A 69 23.57 10.52 -5.31
CA ARG A 69 22.90 10.42 -6.61
C ARG A 69 21.99 9.20 -6.73
N TYR A 70 22.14 8.22 -5.83
CA TYR A 70 21.40 6.97 -5.91
C TYR A 70 19.90 7.17 -5.68
N LEU A 71 19.09 6.69 -6.62
CA LEU A 71 17.64 6.68 -6.53
C LEU A 71 17.16 5.24 -6.31
N ALA A 72 16.69 4.95 -5.10
CA ALA A 72 16.11 3.66 -4.79
C ALA A 72 14.86 3.41 -5.65
N THR A 73 14.86 2.29 -6.37
CA THR A 73 13.68 1.82 -7.10
C THR A 73 13.03 0.69 -6.32
N VAL A 74 11.73 0.80 -6.09
CA VAL A 74 10.94 -0.24 -5.43
C VAL A 74 9.71 -0.53 -6.28
N ARG A 75 9.40 -1.81 -6.46
CA ARG A 75 8.17 -2.24 -7.10
C ARG A 75 7.15 -2.48 -6.00
N LEU A 76 6.05 -1.74 -6.06
CA LEU A 76 4.95 -1.86 -5.12
C LEU A 76 3.71 -2.29 -5.90
N SER A 77 2.99 -3.25 -5.36
CA SER A 77 1.60 -3.50 -5.74
C SER A 77 0.73 -2.30 -5.39
N LEU A 78 -0.45 -2.23 -6.01
CA LEU A 78 -1.41 -1.15 -5.73
C LEU A 78 -1.81 -1.14 -4.25
N ASP A 79 -2.00 -2.31 -3.64
CA ASP A 79 -2.40 -2.44 -2.24
C ASP A 79 -1.30 -1.99 -1.28
N GLU A 80 -0.03 -2.34 -1.56
CA GLU A 80 1.14 -1.87 -0.79
C GLU A 80 1.30 -0.35 -0.90
N LEU A 81 1.10 0.21 -2.09
CA LEU A 81 1.17 1.65 -2.33
C LEU A 81 0.07 2.40 -1.57
N VAL A 82 -1.17 1.89 -1.58
CA VAL A 82 -2.28 2.43 -0.78
C VAL A 82 -1.93 2.36 0.70
N ALA A 83 -1.49 1.21 1.21
CA ALA A 83 -1.14 1.05 2.63
C ALA A 83 -0.05 2.04 3.08
N LEU A 84 0.99 2.25 2.28
CA LEU A 84 2.06 3.21 2.57
C LEU A 84 1.58 4.65 2.61
N VAL A 85 0.74 5.05 1.65
CA VAL A 85 0.17 6.40 1.60
C VAL A 85 -0.72 6.67 2.83
N MET A 86 -1.49 5.66 3.26
CA MET A 86 -2.32 5.73 4.46
C MET A 86 -1.47 5.84 5.72
N ALA A 87 -0.45 4.99 5.87
CA ALA A 87 0.47 5.02 7.00
C ALA A 87 1.20 6.38 7.09
N ALA A 88 1.67 6.90 5.97
CA ALA A 88 2.33 8.19 5.89
C ALA A 88 1.40 9.37 6.25
N ALA A 89 0.14 9.33 5.83
CA ALA A 89 -0.86 10.33 6.22
C ALA A 89 -1.10 10.34 7.74
N LEU A 90 -1.20 9.16 8.36
CA LEU A 90 -1.41 9.01 9.81
C LEU A 90 -0.16 9.39 10.63
N ALA A 91 1.03 9.11 10.10
CA ALA A 91 2.30 9.48 10.73
C ALA A 91 2.55 11.00 10.72
N SER A 92 1.79 11.76 9.91
CA SER A 92 1.94 13.20 9.71
C SER A 92 1.38 14.00 10.91
N ARG A 93 1.99 13.84 12.08
CA ARG A 93 1.75 14.70 13.26
C ARG A 93 2.75 15.85 13.36
N ARG A 94 3.78 15.88 12.48
CA ARG A 94 4.79 16.94 12.39
C ARG A 94 5.15 17.21 10.92
N PRO A 95 5.40 18.47 10.54
CA PRO A 95 5.83 18.80 9.19
C PRO A 95 7.20 18.20 8.90
N ASN A 96 7.25 17.22 7.98
CA ASN A 96 8.49 16.67 7.45
C ASN A 96 8.47 16.82 5.92
N SER A 97 9.38 17.62 5.38
CA SER A 97 9.46 17.94 3.94
C SER A 97 9.77 16.71 3.08
N HIS A 98 10.55 15.75 3.59
CA HIS A 98 10.83 14.50 2.90
C HIS A 98 9.59 13.60 2.82
N LEU A 99 8.79 13.54 3.89
CA LEU A 99 7.53 12.81 3.90
C LEU A 99 6.52 13.42 2.91
N ALA A 100 6.39 14.75 2.91
CA ALA A 100 5.52 15.46 1.96
C ALA A 100 5.95 15.21 0.50
N THR A 101 7.26 15.22 0.23
CA THR A 101 7.81 14.94 -1.11
C THR A 101 7.57 13.48 -1.52
N ALA A 102 7.75 12.52 -0.61
CA ALA A 102 7.48 11.12 -0.86
C ALA A 102 6.00 10.88 -1.16
N LEU A 103 5.08 11.43 -0.34
CA LEU A 103 3.64 11.35 -0.57
C LEU A 103 3.24 11.96 -1.91
N HIS A 104 3.82 13.09 -2.31
CA HIS A 104 3.56 13.68 -3.63
C HIS A 104 3.99 12.77 -4.78
N LYS A 105 5.13 12.07 -4.65
CA LYS A 105 5.58 11.08 -5.64
C LYS A 105 4.64 9.87 -5.69
N LEU A 106 4.27 9.31 -4.53
CA LEU A 106 3.40 8.13 -4.43
C LEU A 106 1.98 8.41 -4.92
N THR A 107 1.44 9.62 -4.70
CA THR A 107 0.09 9.97 -5.16
C THR A 107 0.00 10.20 -6.66
N LYS A 108 1.11 10.53 -7.33
CA LYS A 108 1.16 10.66 -8.80
C LYS A 108 1.11 9.31 -9.53
N THR A 109 1.57 8.23 -8.89
CA THR A 109 1.55 6.87 -9.47
C THR A 109 0.21 6.16 -9.23
N LEU A 110 -0.67 6.75 -8.42
CA LEU A 110 -1.97 6.20 -8.09
C LEU A 110 -3.05 6.61 -9.11
N PRO A 111 -4.02 5.72 -9.42
CA PRO A 111 -5.25 6.09 -10.09
C PRO A 111 -5.94 7.29 -9.39
N HIS A 112 -6.51 8.21 -10.18
CA HIS A 112 -7.04 9.50 -9.72
C HIS A 112 -7.89 9.43 -8.42
N PRO A 113 -8.79 8.44 -8.23
CA PRO A 113 -9.59 8.36 -7.01
C PRO A 113 -8.78 8.13 -5.72
N ILE A 114 -7.63 7.45 -5.78
CA ILE A 114 -6.77 7.20 -4.62
C ILE A 114 -5.86 8.43 -4.38
N ALA A 115 -5.37 9.06 -5.45
CA ALA A 115 -4.57 10.27 -5.36
C ALA A 115 -5.33 11.43 -4.69
N ASP A 116 -6.61 11.61 -5.01
CA ASP A 116 -7.44 12.65 -4.41
C ASP A 116 -7.71 12.39 -2.93
N TYR A 117 -7.94 11.13 -2.54
CA TYR A 117 -8.10 10.76 -1.15
C TYR A 117 -6.83 10.99 -0.32
N ALA A 118 -5.67 10.62 -0.85
CA ALA A 118 -4.39 10.87 -0.22
C ALA A 118 -4.07 12.37 -0.08
N ARG A 119 -4.43 13.19 -1.07
CA ARG A 119 -4.33 14.66 -0.99
C ARG A 119 -5.30 15.23 0.04
N ILE A 120 -6.51 14.69 0.15
CA ILE A 120 -7.50 15.10 1.17
C ILE A 120 -6.95 14.80 2.56
N LEU A 121 -6.35 13.62 2.79
CA LEU A 121 -5.71 13.29 4.06
C LEU A 121 -4.51 14.19 4.37
N ALA A 122 -3.62 14.40 3.39
CA ALA A 122 -2.46 15.28 3.55
C ALA A 122 -2.86 16.74 3.84
N LYS A 123 -3.95 17.24 3.25
CA LYS A 123 -4.50 18.58 3.53
C LYS A 123 -5.22 18.66 4.89
N ARG A 124 -5.80 17.56 5.38
CA ARG A 124 -6.56 17.54 6.64
C ARG A 124 -5.66 17.47 7.89
N SER A 125 -4.49 16.86 7.76
CA SER A 125 -3.41 16.91 8.76
C SER A 125 -2.98 18.35 9.12
N ALA A 126 -3.30 19.35 8.27
CA ALA A 126 -3.06 20.77 8.54
C ALA A 126 -4.17 21.49 9.35
N ASN A 127 -5.36 20.91 9.56
CA ASN A 127 -6.57 21.67 9.93
C ASN A 127 -7.27 21.32 11.28
N GLY A 128 -6.65 20.57 12.20
CA GLY A 128 -7.16 20.45 13.59
C GLY A 128 -8.36 19.51 13.85
N ASP A 129 -8.79 19.45 15.12
CA ASP A 129 -9.42 18.34 15.89
C ASP A 129 -10.47 17.42 15.24
N ALA A 130 -11.28 17.88 14.29
CA ALA A 130 -12.22 16.99 13.57
C ALA A 130 -11.49 16.01 12.63
N ALA A 131 -10.32 16.40 12.12
CA ALA A 131 -9.43 15.53 11.35
C ALA A 131 -8.84 14.44 12.25
N ALA A 132 -8.44 14.77 13.49
CA ALA A 132 -7.83 13.84 14.42
C ALA A 132 -8.74 12.65 14.76
N SER A 133 -10.04 12.89 14.98
CA SER A 133 -11.01 11.81 15.24
C SER A 133 -11.18 10.88 14.03
N HIS A 134 -11.18 11.42 12.80
CA HIS A 134 -11.27 10.61 11.59
C HIS A 134 -10.00 9.81 11.33
N GLU A 135 -8.83 10.44 11.49
CA GLU A 135 -7.51 9.81 11.39
C GLU A 135 -7.36 8.67 12.39
N GLN A 136 -7.76 8.88 13.66
CA GLN A 136 -7.70 7.85 14.69
C GLN A 136 -8.59 6.64 14.35
N ARG A 137 -9.80 6.86 13.82
CA ARG A 137 -10.65 5.74 13.35
C ARG A 137 -10.00 4.99 12.20
N LEU A 138 -9.44 5.73 11.24
CA LEU A 138 -8.79 5.15 10.08
C LEU A 138 -7.55 4.33 10.45
N GLU A 139 -6.74 4.82 11.38
CA GLU A 139 -5.61 4.10 11.95
C GLU A 139 -6.05 2.78 12.59
N ILE A 140 -7.07 2.82 13.45
CA ILE A 140 -7.62 1.61 14.08
C ILE A 140 -8.09 0.61 13.03
N ILE A 141 -8.79 1.07 11.98
CA ILE A 141 -9.30 0.23 10.90
C ILE A 141 -8.15 -0.43 10.14
N VAL A 142 -7.15 0.35 9.72
CA VAL A 142 -6.02 -0.13 8.91
C VAL A 142 -5.15 -1.10 9.72
N ARG A 143 -4.83 -0.77 10.98
CA ARG A 143 -4.06 -1.67 11.87
C ARG A 143 -4.81 -2.98 12.10
N ALA A 144 -6.09 -2.92 12.47
CA ALA A 144 -6.88 -4.12 12.68
C ALA A 144 -6.99 -4.99 11.42
N TRP A 145 -7.11 -4.37 10.24
CA TRP A 145 -7.11 -5.10 8.97
C TRP A 145 -5.77 -5.78 8.68
N ALA A 146 -4.65 -5.08 8.90
CA ALA A 146 -3.30 -5.62 8.72
C ALA A 146 -3.05 -6.80 9.67
N ASP A 147 -3.41 -6.65 10.94
CA ASP A 147 -3.20 -7.64 12.00
C ASP A 147 -4.30 -8.71 12.06
N ARG A 148 -5.26 -8.71 11.12
CA ARG A 148 -6.39 -9.66 11.05
C ARG A 148 -7.28 -9.70 12.29
N HIS A 149 -7.49 -8.55 12.92
CA HIS A 149 -8.37 -8.36 14.07
C HIS A 149 -9.73 -7.80 13.69
N LYS A 150 -10.80 -8.35 14.25
CA LYS A 150 -12.17 -7.85 14.02
C LYS A 150 -12.33 -6.43 14.58
N LEU A 151 -13.25 -5.69 13.99
CA LEU A 151 -13.58 -4.33 14.40
C LEU A 151 -14.98 -4.28 15.00
N ARG A 152 -15.17 -3.60 16.12
CA ARG A 152 -16.51 -3.16 16.54
C ARG A 152 -16.80 -1.79 15.95
N VAL A 153 -17.89 -1.66 15.20
CA VAL A 153 -18.20 -0.48 14.40
C VAL A 153 -19.55 0.11 14.83
N TRP A 154 -19.55 1.39 15.20
CA TRP A 154 -20.77 2.18 15.40
C TRP A 154 -21.08 2.92 14.10
N TYR A 155 -22.00 2.37 13.31
CA TYR A 155 -22.31 2.84 11.97
C TYR A 155 -23.59 3.66 11.94
N ARG A 156 -23.55 4.88 11.41
CA ARG A 156 -24.74 5.71 11.21
C ARG A 156 -25.61 5.10 10.11
N ASN A 157 -26.87 4.79 10.42
CA ASN A 157 -27.86 4.37 9.43
C ASN A 157 -28.20 5.50 8.44
N ARG A 158 -28.90 5.17 7.35
CA ARG A 158 -29.19 6.14 6.26
C ARG A 158 -29.99 7.34 6.77
N ASP A 159 -30.82 7.12 7.79
CA ASP A 159 -31.66 8.14 8.40
C ASP A 159 -30.90 9.03 9.40
N GLY A 160 -29.60 8.78 9.61
CA GLY A 160 -28.70 9.61 10.44
C GLY A 160 -28.91 9.52 11.95
N GLN A 161 -30.10 9.12 12.40
CA GLN A 161 -30.51 9.20 13.82
C GLN A 161 -30.11 7.99 14.66
N ARG A 162 -29.89 6.81 14.06
CA ARG A 162 -29.56 5.57 14.79
C ARG A 162 -28.17 5.08 14.46
N LEU A 163 -27.41 4.74 15.51
CA LEU A 163 -26.16 4.00 15.40
C LEU A 163 -26.46 2.50 15.43
N ARG A 164 -26.01 1.81 14.40
CA ARG A 164 -25.97 0.35 14.34
C ARG A 164 -24.61 -0.10 14.83
N VAL A 165 -24.58 -0.89 15.90
CA VAL A 165 -23.34 -1.41 16.49
C VAL A 165 -23.17 -2.87 16.10
N GLY A 166 -22.07 -3.21 15.45
CA GLY A 166 -21.77 -4.60 15.09
C GLY A 166 -20.31 -4.84 14.83
N ASP A 167 -19.94 -6.12 14.86
CA ASP A 167 -18.57 -6.56 14.60
C ASP A 167 -18.36 -6.79 13.09
N LEU A 168 -17.19 -6.42 12.59
CA LEU A 168 -16.84 -6.43 11.17
C LEU A 168 -15.50 -7.14 10.99
N SER A 169 -15.49 -8.13 10.09
CA SER A 169 -14.26 -8.78 9.63
C SER A 169 -13.83 -8.12 8.32
N THR A 170 -12.81 -7.25 8.37
CA THR A 170 -12.42 -6.41 7.23
C THR A 170 -11.70 -7.21 6.15
N TYR A 171 -12.30 -7.39 4.98
CA TYR A 171 -11.65 -8.11 3.88
C TYR A 171 -10.79 -7.15 3.05
N VAL A 172 -11.32 -5.98 2.72
CA VAL A 172 -10.57 -4.96 1.97
C VAL A 172 -11.07 -3.55 2.30
N VAL A 173 -10.15 -2.59 2.33
CA VAL A 173 -10.46 -1.16 2.34
C VAL A 173 -10.17 -0.60 0.96
N LYS A 174 -11.16 -0.05 0.27
CA LYS A 174 -10.98 0.49 -1.09
C LYS A 174 -11.79 1.76 -1.34
N PRO A 175 -11.29 2.68 -2.18
CA PRO A 175 -12.09 3.81 -2.62
C PRO A 175 -13.13 3.40 -3.67
N LYS A 176 -14.22 4.14 -3.72
CA LYS A 176 -15.11 4.21 -4.89
C LYS A 176 -14.63 5.28 -5.88
N LEU A 177 -15.23 5.27 -7.08
CA LEU A 177 -15.00 6.27 -8.13
C LEU A 177 -15.13 7.73 -7.65
N ASN A 178 -15.96 7.97 -6.63
CA ASN A 178 -16.17 9.30 -6.04
C ASN A 178 -15.20 9.63 -4.89
N GLY A 179 -14.12 8.86 -4.70
CA GLY A 179 -13.09 9.10 -3.68
C GLY A 179 -13.47 8.69 -2.26
N VAL A 180 -14.72 8.26 -2.02
CA VAL A 180 -15.17 7.82 -0.69
C VAL A 180 -14.62 6.42 -0.39
N LEU A 181 -13.97 6.26 0.77
CA LEU A 181 -13.49 4.95 1.24
C LEU A 181 -14.63 4.07 1.72
N TYR A 182 -14.56 2.81 1.29
CA TYR A 182 -15.43 1.74 1.77
C TYR A 182 -14.61 0.62 2.37
N ILE A 183 -15.08 0.12 3.51
CA ILE A 183 -14.66 -1.16 4.06
C ILE A 183 -15.59 -2.22 3.48
N ILE A 184 -15.04 -3.25 2.85
CA ILE A 184 -15.79 -4.46 2.50
C ILE A 184 -15.39 -5.54 3.49
N GLY A 185 -16.38 -6.17 4.11
CA GLY A 185 -16.13 -7.20 5.10
C GLY A 185 -17.38 -7.94 5.49
N LEU A 186 -17.21 -9.02 6.25
CA LEU A 186 -18.30 -9.81 6.81
C LEU A 186 -18.90 -9.08 8.00
N ASP A 187 -20.16 -8.69 7.85
CA ASP A 187 -20.97 -8.05 8.87
C ASP A 187 -21.56 -9.11 9.81
N SER A 188 -21.17 -9.09 11.08
CA SER A 188 -21.66 -10.06 12.08
C SER A 188 -23.18 -10.03 12.27
N ILE A 189 -23.81 -8.87 12.06
CA ILE A 189 -25.26 -8.72 12.25
C ILE A 189 -26.03 -9.43 11.14
N SER A 190 -25.65 -9.22 9.88
CA SER A 190 -26.36 -9.86 8.75
C SER A 190 -25.78 -11.21 8.34
N GLY A 191 -24.56 -11.54 8.78
CA GLY A 191 -23.83 -12.72 8.32
C GLY A 191 -23.39 -12.62 6.84
N GLU A 192 -23.26 -11.41 6.30
CA GLU A 192 -23.04 -11.18 4.87
C GLU A 192 -21.86 -10.25 4.59
N VAL A 193 -21.25 -10.39 3.42
CA VAL A 193 -20.22 -9.47 2.96
C VAL A 193 -20.85 -8.17 2.46
N ARG A 194 -20.55 -7.07 3.14
CA ARG A 194 -21.16 -5.76 2.90
C ARG A 194 -20.13 -4.64 2.82
N GLY A 195 -20.50 -3.57 2.14
CA GLY A 195 -19.72 -2.34 2.03
C GLY A 195 -20.16 -1.28 3.04
N PHE A 196 -19.23 -0.78 3.84
CA PHE A 196 -19.43 0.27 4.84
C PHE A 196 -18.72 1.54 4.41
N ASN A 197 -19.45 2.65 4.28
CA ASN A 197 -18.85 3.96 3.99
C ASN A 197 -18.11 4.44 5.25
N LEU A 198 -16.80 4.67 5.16
CA LEU A 198 -15.97 5.06 6.28
C LEU A 198 -16.41 6.39 6.93
N GLU A 199 -16.96 7.33 6.14
CA GLU A 199 -17.47 8.61 6.65
C GLU A 199 -18.70 8.45 7.56
N ARG A 200 -19.42 7.32 7.44
CA ARG A 200 -20.59 7.00 8.27
C ARG A 200 -20.23 6.22 9.53
N ILE A 201 -18.95 5.88 9.74
CA ILE A 201 -18.46 5.27 10.97
C ILE A 201 -18.29 6.38 12.01
N ALA A 202 -19.11 6.35 13.05
CA ALA A 202 -19.06 7.29 14.16
C ALA A 202 -17.95 6.93 15.17
N ARG A 203 -17.76 5.65 15.43
CA ARG A 203 -16.75 5.10 16.34
C ARG A 203 -16.32 3.72 15.83
N VAL A 204 -15.06 3.35 16.10
CA VAL A 204 -14.52 2.04 15.81
C VAL A 204 -13.55 1.61 16.90
N GLU A 205 -13.55 0.33 17.23
CA GLU A 205 -12.64 -0.28 18.19
C GLU A 205 -12.06 -1.58 17.61
N ARG A 206 -10.79 -1.83 17.89
CA ARG A 206 -10.15 -3.12 17.59
C ARG A 206 -10.57 -4.13 18.65
N LEU A 207 -10.98 -5.32 18.22
CA LEU A 207 -11.25 -6.46 19.08
C LEU A 207 -10.05 -7.42 19.04
N ASP A 208 -9.82 -8.18 20.10
CA ASP A 208 -8.74 -9.18 20.14
C ASP A 208 -9.07 -10.45 19.33
N SER A 209 -10.34 -10.65 18.97
CA SER A 209 -10.75 -11.76 18.10
C SER A 209 -10.23 -11.55 16.68
N THR A 210 -9.60 -12.58 16.11
CA THR A 210 -9.07 -12.56 14.75
C THR A 210 -10.01 -13.19 13.72
N TYR A 211 -9.68 -13.07 12.43
CA TYR A 211 -10.41 -13.69 11.33
C TYR A 211 -9.48 -14.00 10.15
N ASN A 212 -9.87 -14.96 9.32
CA ASN A 212 -9.22 -15.21 8.03
C ASN A 212 -10.00 -14.55 6.90
N ILE A 213 -9.29 -14.09 5.87
CA ILE A 213 -9.90 -13.56 4.66
C ILE A 213 -10.09 -14.71 3.67
N PRO A 214 -11.33 -15.08 3.32
CA PRO A 214 -11.58 -16.11 2.32
C PRO A 214 -11.19 -15.61 0.91
N ALA A 215 -11.08 -16.52 -0.05
CA ALA A 215 -10.76 -16.15 -1.43
C ALA A 215 -11.82 -15.20 -1.99
N GLN A 216 -11.43 -14.31 -2.90
CA GLN A 216 -12.32 -13.25 -3.41
C GLN A 216 -13.56 -13.81 -4.13
N SER A 217 -13.44 -14.98 -4.76
CA SER A 217 -14.55 -15.75 -5.34
C SER A 217 -15.65 -16.03 -4.31
N ASP A 218 -15.27 -16.30 -3.07
CA ASP A 218 -16.16 -16.75 -2.00
C ASP A 218 -16.92 -15.57 -1.37
N TRP A 219 -16.45 -14.34 -1.61
CA TRP A 219 -17.12 -13.13 -1.15
C TRP A 219 -18.47 -12.96 -1.84
N VAL A 220 -18.56 -13.38 -3.11
CA VAL A 220 -19.79 -13.31 -3.91
C VAL A 220 -20.83 -14.28 -3.37
N SER A 221 -20.41 -15.48 -2.98
CA SER A 221 -21.28 -16.52 -2.39
C SER A 221 -21.83 -16.12 -1.01
N GLN A 222 -21.08 -15.31 -0.25
CA GLN A 222 -21.48 -14.77 1.05
C GLN A 222 -22.30 -13.47 0.95
N ARG A 223 -22.60 -13.02 -0.27
CA ARG A 223 -23.36 -11.81 -0.53
C ARG A 223 -24.76 -12.20 -0.95
N ARG A 224 -25.79 -11.70 -0.27
CA ARG A 224 -27.16 -11.90 -0.78
C ARG A 224 -27.28 -11.30 -2.18
N PRO A 225 -27.97 -11.97 -3.11
CA PRO A 225 -28.26 -11.40 -4.42
C PRO A 225 -28.99 -10.07 -4.23
N ASP A 226 -28.44 -9.03 -4.87
CA ASP A 226 -28.92 -7.66 -4.73
C ASP A 226 -30.28 -7.52 -5.44
N THR A 227 -31.37 -7.67 -4.70
CA THR A 227 -32.74 -7.49 -5.23
C THR A 227 -33.04 -6.03 -5.60
N SER A 228 -32.15 -5.07 -5.31
CA SER A 228 -32.36 -3.67 -5.68
C SER A 228 -32.10 -3.36 -7.16
N ASN A 229 -31.55 -4.31 -7.93
CA ASN A 229 -31.29 -4.13 -9.36
C ASN A 229 -32.45 -4.58 -10.28
N VAL A 230 -33.41 -5.37 -9.77
CA VAL A 230 -34.58 -5.82 -10.55
C VAL A 230 -35.57 -4.66 -10.77
N ALA A 231 -35.74 -3.79 -9.78
CA ALA A 231 -36.65 -2.64 -9.86
C ALA A 231 -36.18 -1.53 -10.83
N ARG A 232 -34.88 -1.47 -11.15
CA ARG A 232 -34.35 -0.49 -12.12
C ARG A 232 -34.51 -0.92 -13.58
N ARG A 233 -34.63 -2.22 -13.86
CA ARG A 233 -34.79 -2.74 -15.23
C ARG A 233 -36.24 -2.68 -15.74
N MET A 234 -37.22 -2.44 -14.86
CA MET A 234 -38.64 -2.27 -15.23
C MET A 234 -39.07 -0.80 -15.44
N LYS A 235 -38.17 0.18 -15.28
CA LYS A 235 -38.48 1.63 -15.43
C LYS A 235 -37.74 2.30 -16.60
N GLN A 236 -37.54 1.59 -17.70
CA GLN A 236 -37.28 2.23 -19.00
C GLN A 236 -38.48 1.93 -19.90
N PRO A 237 -39.37 2.91 -20.19
CA PRO A 237 -40.22 2.78 -21.35
C PRO A 237 -39.34 2.98 -22.59
N GLU A 238 -39.45 2.07 -23.55
CA GLU A 238 -38.93 2.26 -24.90
C GLU A 238 -39.47 3.58 -25.47
N ARG A 239 -38.57 4.49 -25.84
CA ARG A 239 -38.69 5.41 -26.98
C ARG A 239 -37.31 5.83 -27.45
#